data_AF-A0AAU1ZN84-F1
#
_entry.id   AF-A0AAU1ZN84-F1
#
_cell.length_a   1.000
_cell.length_b   1.000
_cell.length_c   1.000
_cell.angle_alpha   90.00
_cell.angle_beta   90.00
_cell.angle_gamma   90.00
#
_symmetry.space_group_name_H-M   'P 1'
#
loop_
_entity.id
_entity.type
_entity.pdbx_description
1 polymer ?
#
loop_
_entity_poly.entity_id
_entity_poly.type
_entity_poly.pdbx_seq_one_letter_code
_entity_poly.pdbx_strand_id
1 'polypeptide(L)'
;MAATHRAARTEVVRNPHLTAEWARHAVRSPALLNAVRQAISPDIAVENTFLVIKWPGRPFEVPWHQDGINDRIELDPHRSVAAWLALTDTDETTGCLRVIPGSQQHGYLPYDTEPDAGAARGRALASVASTRTTPSPCRHVVPATAA
;
A
#
# COMPACT_ATOMS: atom_id res chain seq x y z
N MET A 1 0.28 -8.42 21.38
CA MET A 1 -0.36 -7.76 20.22
C MET A 1 -0.51 -8.67 19.00
N ALA A 2 0.53 -9.40 18.54
CA ALA A 2 0.40 -10.31 17.39
C ALA A 2 -0.64 -11.44 17.59
N ALA A 3 -0.76 -11.98 18.81
CA ALA A 3 -1.71 -13.04 19.15
C ALA A 3 -3.19 -12.61 19.00
N THR A 4 -3.51 -11.35 19.30
CA THR A 4 -4.88 -10.83 19.28
C THR A 4 -5.40 -10.67 17.84
N HIS A 5 -4.57 -10.17 16.92
CA HIS A 5 -4.94 -10.07 15.49
C HIS A 5 -5.08 -11.44 14.84
N ARG A 6 -4.29 -12.43 15.27
CA ARG A 6 -4.40 -13.82 14.80
C ARG A 6 -5.71 -14.49 15.23
N ALA A 7 -6.18 -14.23 16.45
CA ALA A 7 -7.45 -14.77 16.94
C ALA A 7 -8.67 -14.13 16.24
N ALA A 8 -8.63 -12.80 16.01
CA ALA A 8 -9.70 -12.08 15.33
C ALA A 8 -9.63 -12.17 13.79
N ARG A 9 -8.52 -12.69 13.24
CA ARG A 9 -8.23 -12.74 11.79
C ARG A 9 -8.49 -11.40 11.09
N THR A 10 -8.05 -10.29 11.68
CA THR A 10 -8.20 -8.96 11.08
C THR A 10 -7.36 -8.85 9.81
N GLU A 11 -7.94 -8.42 8.70
CA GLU A 11 -7.24 -8.21 7.42
C GLU A 11 -6.49 -6.89 7.36
N VAL A 12 -7.05 -5.82 7.95
CA VAL A 12 -6.47 -4.48 7.89
C VAL A 12 -6.45 -3.84 9.27
N VAL A 13 -5.26 -3.49 9.76
CA VAL A 13 -5.10 -2.65 10.96
C VAL A 13 -4.69 -1.25 10.53
N ARG A 14 -5.50 -0.25 10.90
CA ARG A 14 -5.28 1.15 10.54
C ARG A 14 -4.44 1.87 11.59
N ASN A 15 -3.51 2.69 11.11
CA ASN A 15 -2.61 3.54 11.88
C ASN A 15 -1.88 2.84 13.06
N PRO A 16 -1.33 1.62 12.87
CA PRO A 16 -0.58 0.96 13.95
C PRO A 16 0.62 1.78 14.44
N HIS A 17 1.15 2.74 13.67
CA HIS A 17 2.25 3.61 14.09
C HIS A 17 1.89 4.49 15.31
N LEU A 18 0.60 4.72 15.56
CA LEU A 18 0.13 5.51 16.71
C LEU A 18 0.17 4.71 18.01
N THR A 19 -0.08 3.40 17.95
CA THR A 19 -0.27 2.54 19.14
C THR A 19 0.78 1.45 19.30
N ALA A 20 1.45 1.03 18.22
CA ALA A 20 2.44 -0.02 18.22
C ALA A 20 3.86 0.51 18.01
N GLU A 21 4.75 0.18 18.96
CA GLU A 21 6.14 0.65 18.96
C GLU A 21 6.92 0.19 17.71
N TRP A 22 6.77 -1.07 17.30
CA TRP A 22 7.43 -1.58 16.10
C TRP A 22 7.04 -0.80 14.83
N ALA A 23 5.77 -0.43 14.71
CA ALA A 23 5.27 0.32 13.56
C ALA A 23 5.74 1.78 13.61
N ARG A 24 5.78 2.36 14.82
CA ARG A 24 6.35 3.70 15.04
C ARG A 24 7.83 3.76 14.69
N HIS A 25 8.58 2.72 15.02
CA HIS A 25 9.99 2.61 14.66
C HIS A 25 10.14 2.43 13.14
N ALA A 26 9.36 1.55 12.51
CA ALA A 26 9.41 1.32 11.07
C ALA A 26 9.23 2.62 10.26
N VAL A 27 8.23 3.44 10.60
CA VAL A 27 7.99 4.73 9.90
C VAL A 27 9.06 5.78 10.16
N ARG A 28 9.91 5.60 11.18
CA ARG A 28 11.04 6.49 11.51
C ARG A 28 12.39 5.95 11.05
N SER A 29 12.42 4.80 10.38
CA SER A 29 13.65 4.18 9.89
C SER A 29 14.41 5.12 8.95
N PRO A 30 15.70 5.40 9.19
CA PRO A 30 16.49 6.25 8.31
C PRO A 30 16.48 5.81 6.85
N ALA A 31 16.50 4.50 6.58
CA ALA A 31 16.48 3.96 5.22
C ALA A 31 15.17 4.33 4.49
N LEU A 32 14.04 4.19 5.18
CA LEU A 32 12.73 4.57 4.64
C LEU A 32 12.65 6.08 4.42
N LEU A 33 13.00 6.87 5.43
CA LEU A 33 12.92 8.33 5.35
C LEU A 33 13.82 8.86 4.24
N ASN A 34 15.02 8.31 4.06
CA ASN A 34 15.92 8.71 2.98
C ASN A 34 15.34 8.39 1.60
N ALA A 35 14.76 7.21 1.41
CA ALA A 35 14.10 6.85 0.15
C ALA A 35 12.91 7.76 -0.17
N VAL A 36 12.06 8.05 0.82
CA VAL A 36 10.91 8.95 0.65
C VAL A 36 11.35 10.38 0.35
N ARG A 37 12.38 10.89 1.03
CA ARG A 37 12.89 12.25 0.81
C ARG A 37 13.44 12.45 -0.60
N GLN A 38 14.07 11.42 -1.17
CA GLN A 38 14.54 11.45 -2.56
C GLN A 38 13.37 11.46 -3.56
N ALA A 39 12.22 10.88 -3.19
CA ALA A 39 11.07 10.76 -4.09
C ALA A 39 10.20 12.03 -4.13
N ILE A 40 10.01 12.73 -2.99
CA ILE A 40 9.03 13.83 -2.89
C ILE A 40 9.61 15.15 -2.35
N SER A 41 10.17 15.14 -1.13
CA SER A 41 10.56 16.35 -0.39
C SER A 41 11.33 15.99 0.89
N PRO A 42 12.26 16.84 1.39
CA PRO A 42 12.89 16.67 2.69
C PRO A 42 11.91 16.68 3.88
N ASP A 43 10.89 17.52 3.78
CA ASP A 43 9.84 17.68 4.79
C ASP A 43 8.73 16.67 4.54
N ILE A 44 8.60 15.74 5.48
CA ILE A 44 7.73 14.56 5.35
C ILE A 44 6.88 14.39 6.59
N ALA A 45 5.61 14.05 6.36
CA ALA A 45 4.67 13.65 7.38
C ALA A 45 4.09 12.28 7.01
N VAL A 46 3.75 11.50 8.04
CA VAL A 46 3.00 10.25 7.85
C VAL A 46 1.52 10.60 7.97
N GLU A 47 0.78 10.49 6.88
CA GLU A 47 -0.68 10.61 6.93
C GLU A 47 -1.25 9.36 7.62
N ASN A 48 -1.14 8.20 6.96
CA ASN A 48 -1.72 6.94 7.41
C ASN A 48 -0.70 5.80 7.33
N THR A 49 -0.91 4.77 8.15
CA THR A 49 -0.32 3.46 7.88
C THR A 49 -1.36 2.35 7.89
N PHE A 50 -1.11 1.31 7.11
CA PHE A 50 -1.96 0.13 7.05
C PHE A 50 -1.10 -1.12 7.20
N LEU A 51 -1.43 -1.95 8.18
CA LEU A 51 -0.95 -3.32 8.22
C LEU A 51 -1.99 -4.19 7.50
N VAL A 52 -1.61 -4.70 6.33
CA VAL A 52 -2.46 -5.53 5.47
C VAL A 52 -2.03 -6.98 5.63
N ILE A 53 -2.94 -7.84 6.09
CA ILE A 53 -2.67 -9.23 6.42
C ILE A 53 -3.48 -10.15 5.50
N LYS A 54 -2.79 -11.04 4.78
CA LYS A 54 -3.38 -12.10 3.97
C LYS A 54 -3.33 -13.40 4.80
N TRP A 55 -4.49 -13.84 5.30
CA TRP A 55 -4.58 -15.07 6.09
C TRP A 55 -4.61 -16.30 5.17
N PRO A 56 -3.83 -17.36 5.45
CA PRO A 56 -3.86 -18.59 4.67
C PRO A 56 -5.29 -19.17 4.56
N GLY A 57 -5.71 -19.51 3.34
CA GLY A 57 -7.01 -20.09 3.06
C GLY A 57 -8.21 -19.14 3.24
N ARG A 58 -7.98 -17.84 3.49
CA ARG A 58 -9.05 -16.84 3.56
C ARG A 58 -8.96 -15.91 2.34
N PRO A 59 -10.03 -15.80 1.52
CA PRO A 59 -10.03 -14.87 0.40
C PRO A 59 -10.03 -13.43 0.95
N PHE A 60 -9.01 -12.68 0.56
CA PHE A 60 -8.94 -11.25 0.79
C PHE A 60 -8.19 -10.63 -0.38
N GLU A 61 -8.86 -9.83 -1.20
CA GLU A 61 -8.27 -9.11 -2.33
C GLU A 61 -8.38 -7.60 -2.09
N VAL A 62 -7.37 -6.87 -2.55
CA VAL A 62 -7.44 -5.40 -2.62
C VAL A 62 -7.68 -5.07 -4.09
N PRO A 63 -8.81 -4.41 -4.44
CA PRO A 63 -9.13 -4.11 -5.84
C PRO A 63 -8.11 -3.13 -6.43
N TRP A 64 -8.11 -3.00 -7.76
CA TRP A 64 -7.38 -1.93 -8.44
C TRP A 64 -7.86 -0.57 -7.92
N HIS A 65 -6.92 0.24 -7.45
CA HIS A 65 -7.18 1.55 -6.84
C HIS A 65 -5.94 2.44 -6.95
N GLN A 66 -6.10 3.72 -6.62
CA GLN A 66 -5.00 4.65 -6.41
C GLN A 66 -4.94 5.05 -4.93
N ASP A 67 -3.73 5.08 -4.38
CA ASP A 67 -3.48 5.58 -3.03
C ASP A 67 -3.54 7.12 -3.00
N GLY A 68 -3.84 7.68 -1.82
CA GLY A 68 -3.86 9.13 -1.60
C GLY A 68 -5.19 9.82 -1.95
N ILE A 69 -6.20 9.07 -2.40
CA ILE A 69 -7.55 9.60 -2.63
C ILE A 69 -8.64 8.69 -2.07
N ASN A 70 -9.65 9.28 -1.41
CA ASN A 70 -10.93 8.66 -1.02
C ASN A 70 -11.98 9.75 -0.74
N ASP A 71 -13.13 9.37 -0.16
CA ASP A 71 -14.26 10.24 0.18
C ASP A 71 -13.92 11.36 1.19
N ARG A 72 -12.77 11.28 1.85
CA ARG A 72 -12.34 12.17 2.94
C ARG A 72 -11.02 12.88 2.68
N ILE A 73 -10.18 12.34 1.81
CA ILE A 73 -8.84 12.85 1.56
C ILE A 73 -8.53 12.85 0.07
N GLU A 74 -7.83 13.90 -0.35
CA GLU A 74 -7.18 14.00 -1.66
C GLU A 74 -5.80 14.62 -1.43
N LEU A 75 -4.76 13.80 -1.58
CA LEU A 75 -3.37 14.24 -1.43
C LEU A 75 -2.86 14.80 -2.76
N ASP A 76 -1.86 15.68 -2.70
CA ASP A 76 -1.16 16.08 -3.93
C ASP A 76 -0.36 14.88 -4.47
N PRO A 77 -0.66 14.36 -5.67
CA PRO A 77 0.01 13.18 -6.23
C PRO A 77 1.50 13.42 -6.55
N HIS A 78 1.94 14.68 -6.64
CA HIS A 78 3.35 15.02 -6.81
C HIS A 78 4.12 15.14 -5.49
N ARG A 79 3.42 15.22 -4.36
CA ARG A 79 4.01 15.42 -3.03
C ARG A 79 3.68 14.29 -2.05
N SER A 80 3.06 13.21 -2.53
CA SER A 80 2.70 12.06 -1.72
C SER A 80 3.24 10.76 -2.34
N VAL A 81 3.60 9.82 -1.48
CA VAL A 81 4.06 8.49 -1.89
C VAL A 81 3.59 7.44 -0.88
N ALA A 82 3.19 6.28 -1.38
CA ALA A 82 2.94 5.10 -0.56
C ALA A 82 4.21 4.24 -0.50
N ALA A 83 4.74 4.02 0.70
CA ALA A 83 5.84 3.08 0.93
C ALA A 83 5.29 1.75 1.41
N TRP A 84 5.51 0.68 0.64
CA TRP A 84 5.10 -0.67 1.01
C TRP A 84 6.28 -1.48 1.54
N LEU A 85 6.12 -2.07 2.71
CA LEU A 85 7.15 -2.84 3.42
C LEU A 85 6.68 -4.28 3.58
N ALA A 86 7.42 -5.23 3.00
CA ALA A 86 7.22 -6.66 3.27
C ALA A 86 7.67 -6.97 4.70
N LEU A 87 6.71 -7.32 5.58
CA LEU A 87 7.03 -7.86 6.91
C LEU A 87 7.23 -9.38 6.89
N THR A 88 6.72 -10.02 5.85
CA THR A 88 6.91 -11.45 5.53
C THR A 88 7.22 -11.55 4.05
N ASP A 89 7.86 -12.65 3.66
CA ASP A 89 8.07 -12.96 2.25
C ASP A 89 6.75 -12.89 1.48
N THR A 90 6.81 -12.36 0.26
CA THR A 90 5.65 -12.17 -0.60
C THR A 90 5.95 -12.59 -2.03
N ASP A 91 4.99 -13.27 -2.63
CA ASP A 91 5.00 -13.77 -4.00
C ASP A 91 3.55 -13.82 -4.54
N GLU A 92 3.40 -14.35 -5.75
CA GLU A 92 2.11 -14.48 -6.45
C GLU A 92 1.09 -15.33 -5.69
N THR A 93 1.54 -16.21 -4.80
CA THR A 93 0.69 -17.12 -4.03
C THR A 93 0.32 -16.55 -2.65
N THR A 94 1.10 -15.58 -2.16
CA THR A 94 1.00 -15.01 -0.81
C THR A 94 0.54 -13.54 -0.79
N GLY A 95 0.20 -12.99 -1.96
CA GLY A 95 -0.48 -11.70 -2.09
C GLY A 95 0.45 -10.50 -2.27
N CYS A 96 1.49 -10.67 -3.07
CA CYS A 96 2.36 -9.58 -3.55
C CYS A 96 1.58 -8.43 -4.21
N LEU A 97 2.21 -7.24 -4.24
CA LEU A 97 1.67 -6.10 -4.96
C LEU A 97 1.73 -6.31 -6.47
N ARG A 98 0.64 -5.91 -7.14
CA ARG A 98 0.60 -5.70 -8.59
C ARG A 98 0.48 -4.21 -8.86
N VAL A 99 1.26 -3.72 -9.81
CA VAL A 99 1.22 -2.32 -10.25
C VAL A 99 1.07 -2.25 -11.76
N ILE A 100 0.45 -1.17 -12.24
CA ILE A 100 0.38 -0.84 -13.67
C ILE A 100 1.43 0.25 -13.91
N PRO A 101 2.59 -0.07 -14.53
CA PRO A 101 3.64 0.92 -14.76
C PRO A 101 3.13 2.10 -15.59
N GLY A 102 3.46 3.32 -15.18
CA GLY A 102 3.06 4.54 -15.87
C GLY A 102 1.65 5.05 -15.54
N SER A 103 0.82 4.26 -14.85
CA SER A 103 -0.54 4.67 -14.47
C SER A 103 -0.58 5.96 -13.63
N GLN A 104 0.48 6.25 -12.89
CA GLN A 104 0.61 7.48 -12.09
C GLN A 104 0.68 8.77 -12.93
N GLN A 105 0.95 8.68 -14.23
CA GLN A 105 1.03 9.85 -15.14
C GLN A 105 -0.34 10.46 -15.45
N HIS A 106 -1.42 9.79 -15.08
CA HIS A 106 -2.79 10.23 -15.38
C HIS A 106 -3.47 10.99 -14.23
N GLY A 107 -2.74 11.29 -13.14
CA GLY A 107 -3.34 11.84 -11.93
C GLY A 107 -4.34 10.87 -11.31
N TYR A 108 -5.27 11.38 -10.48
CA TYR A 108 -6.36 10.56 -9.95
C TYR A 108 -7.45 10.32 -11.00
N LEU A 109 -7.79 9.06 -11.18
CA LEU A 109 -8.87 8.59 -12.04
C LEU A 109 -10.19 8.53 -11.27
N PRO A 110 -11.34 8.59 -11.96
CA PRO A 110 -12.64 8.33 -11.34
C PRO A 110 -12.67 6.99 -10.61
N TYR A 111 -13.21 7.00 -9.40
CA TYR A 111 -13.35 5.82 -8.54
C TYR A 111 -14.73 5.81 -7.88
N ASP A 112 -15.20 4.61 -7.54
CA ASP A 112 -16.39 4.41 -6.71
C ASP A 112 -15.98 3.93 -5.32
N THR A 113 -16.85 4.17 -4.33
CA THR A 113 -16.69 3.58 -3.00
C THR A 113 -17.06 2.11 -3.04
N GLU A 114 -16.18 1.25 -2.55
CA GLU A 114 -16.50 -0.17 -2.41
C GLU A 114 -17.34 -0.40 -1.15
N PRO A 115 -18.55 -0.97 -1.28
CA PRO A 115 -19.25 -1.51 -0.13
C PRO A 115 -18.54 -2.81 0.30
N ASP A 116 -17.89 -2.79 1.46
CA ASP A 116 -17.49 -3.98 2.22
C ASP A 116 -16.45 -4.95 1.62
N ALA A 117 -15.57 -4.53 0.72
CA ALA A 117 -14.26 -5.17 0.61
C ALA A 117 -13.40 -4.63 1.76
N GLY A 118 -13.06 -5.45 2.77
CA GLY A 118 -12.44 -5.07 4.05
C GLY A 118 -11.20 -4.13 4.05
N ALA A 119 -10.73 -3.68 2.90
CA ALA A 119 -9.79 -2.58 2.72
C ALA A 119 -10.43 -1.17 2.80
N ALA A 120 -11.73 -1.01 2.54
CA ALA A 120 -12.44 0.29 2.44
C ALA A 120 -11.62 1.34 1.64
N ARG A 121 -11.15 0.94 0.47
CA ARG A 121 -10.45 1.79 -0.51
C ARG A 121 -11.39 1.95 -1.70
N GLY A 122 -11.37 3.12 -2.35
CA GLY A 122 -12.11 3.31 -3.59
C GLY A 122 -11.65 2.31 -4.65
N ARG A 123 -12.57 1.79 -5.46
CA ARG A 123 -12.26 0.94 -6.61
C ARG A 123 -12.21 1.80 -7.86
N ALA A 124 -11.18 1.59 -8.66
CA ALA A 124 -11.12 2.18 -9.99
C ALA A 124 -12.34 1.72 -10.81
N LEU A 125 -13.12 2.67 -11.32
CA LEU A 125 -14.20 2.38 -12.25
C LEU A 125 -13.59 1.69 -13.48
N ALA A 126 -14.17 0.56 -13.90
CA ALA A 126 -13.59 -0.28 -14.93
C ALA A 126 -13.27 0.52 -16.20
N SER A 127 -12.04 0.32 -16.73
CA SER A 127 -11.51 0.76 -18.03
C SER A 127 -10.99 2.20 -18.19
N VAL A 128 -9.91 2.54 -17.48
CA VAL A 128 -8.78 3.28 -18.12
C VAL A 128 -7.57 2.36 -18.31
N ALA A 129 -7.80 1.04 -18.26
CA ALA A 129 -6.84 0.07 -18.77
C ALA A 129 -6.83 0.16 -20.30
N SER A 130 -6.00 1.07 -20.83
CA SER A 130 -5.48 0.95 -22.18
C SER A 130 -5.02 -0.50 -22.35
N THR A 131 -5.50 -1.17 -23.40
CA THR A 131 -5.33 -2.59 -23.75
C THR A 131 -3.87 -3.02 -24.00
N ARG A 132 -2.87 -2.31 -23.48
CA ARG A 132 -1.43 -2.57 -23.70
C ARG A 132 -0.54 -2.55 -22.47
N THR A 133 -1.05 -2.38 -21.26
CA THR A 133 -0.21 -2.50 -20.05
C THR A 133 -0.41 -3.87 -19.40
N THR A 134 0.45 -4.82 -19.76
CA THR A 134 0.62 -6.03 -18.96
C THR A 134 1.04 -5.62 -17.55
N PRO A 135 0.30 -6.00 -16.48
CA PRO A 135 0.74 -5.80 -15.11
C PRO A 135 2.16 -6.34 -14.96
N SER A 136 3.02 -5.60 -14.25
CA SER A 136 4.34 -6.14 -13.95
C SER A 136 4.18 -7.42 -13.11
N PRO A 137 4.92 -8.51 -13.41
CA PRO A 137 4.94 -9.68 -12.55
C PRO A 137 5.39 -9.28 -11.15
N CYS A 138 4.95 -10.02 -10.14
CA CYS A 138 5.35 -9.75 -8.76
C CYS A 138 6.86 -9.95 -8.63
N ARG A 139 7.59 -8.85 -8.45
CA ARG A 139 9.03 -8.89 -8.23
C ARG A 139 9.30 -9.01 -6.74
N HIS A 140 10.06 -10.03 -6.36
CA HIS A 140 10.74 -10.06 -5.07
C HIS A 140 11.67 -8.84 -4.98
N VAL A 141 11.43 -7.96 -4.02
CA VAL A 141 12.27 -6.79 -3.69
C VAL A 141 12.72 -7.07 -2.25
N VAL A 142 13.98 -7.30 -1.85
CA VAL A 142 15.34 -7.29 -2.44
C VAL A 142 16.23 -8.20 -1.52
N PRO A 143 17.55 -8.34 -1.75
CA PRO A 143 18.44 -7.98 -0.65
C PRO A 143 19.24 -6.73 -0.98
N ALA A 144 19.33 -5.85 0.02
CA ALA A 144 20.16 -4.66 -0.01
C ALA A 144 21.62 -5.04 -0.25
N THR A 145 22.11 -4.90 -1.48
CA THR A 145 23.53 -4.68 -1.79
C THR A 145 23.65 -3.92 -3.11
N ALA A 146 23.95 -2.62 -3.01
CA ALA A 146 24.84 -1.92 -3.93
C ALA A 146 25.30 -0.64 -3.24
N ALA A 147 26.61 -0.59 -2.99
CA ALA A 147 27.36 0.65 -2.76
C ALA A 147 27.33 1.54 -4.00
#